data_AF-A0A967GWD6-F1
#
_entry.id   AF-A0A967GWD6-F1
#
_cell.length_a   1.000
_cell.length_b   1.000
_cell.length_c   1.000
_cell.angle_alpha   90.00
_cell.angle_beta   90.00
_cell.angle_gamma   90.00
#
_symmetry.space_group_name_H-M   'P 1'
#
loop_
_entity.id
_entity.type
_entity.pdbx_description
1 polymer ?
#
loop_
_entity_poly.entity_id
_entity_poly.type
_entity_poly.pdbx_seq_one_letter_code
_entity_poly.pdbx_strand_id
1 'polypeptide(L)' 'EPLELVVIDDGSTDGSAGVIGQFAGRIKTMRTENRGLSAARNRGLEMATGEYVQFLDADDLLLPGKIRRQVEALE' A
#
# COMPACT_ATOMS: atom_id res chain seq x y z
N GLU A 1 16.74 5.33 0.49
CA GLU A 1 16.28 4.59 -0.71
C GLU A 1 14.85 4.97 -1.04
N PRO A 2 14.42 4.89 -2.31
CA PRO A 2 13.04 5.24 -2.67
C PRO A 2 12.07 4.19 -2.13
N LEU A 3 11.06 4.65 -1.37
CA LEU A 3 9.95 3.81 -0.95
C LEU A 3 8.97 3.63 -2.11
N GLU A 4 8.47 2.42 -2.30
CA GLU A 4 7.31 2.18 -3.15
C GLU A 4 6.02 2.12 -2.32
N LEU A 5 4.94 2.66 -2.87
CA LEU A 5 3.62 2.66 -2.26
C LEU A 5 2.67 1.95 -3.21
N VAL A 6 2.11 0.83 -2.75
CA VAL A 6 1.10 0.04 -3.48
C VAL A 6 -0.22 0.13 -2.73
N VAL A 7 -1.26 0.65 -3.39
CA VAL A 7 -2.60 0.78 -2.82
C VAL A 7 -3.56 -0.08 -3.62
N ILE A 8 -4.31 -0.95 -2.94
CA ILE A 8 -5.32 -1.81 -3.56
C ILE A 8 -6.71 -1.34 -3.13
N ASP A 9 -7.49 -0.84 -4.09
CA ASP A 9 -8.90 -0.54 -3.89
C ASP A 9 -9.73 -1.83 -4.10
N ASP A 10 -10.07 -2.51 -3.01
CA ASP A 10 -10.83 -3.77 -3.05
C ASP A 10 -12.35 -3.53 -3.20
N GLY A 11 -12.72 -2.80 -4.23
CA GLY A 11 -14.11 -2.58 -4.62
C GLY A 11 -14.84 -1.55 -3.76
N SER A 12 -14.18 -0.47 -3.34
CA SER A 12 -14.81 0.60 -2.55
C SER A 12 -16.01 1.21 -3.28
N THR A 13 -17.09 1.45 -2.54
CA THR A 13 -18.34 2.05 -3.02
C THR A 13 -18.55 3.49 -2.55
N ASP A 14 -17.57 4.03 -1.83
CA ASP A 14 -17.52 5.40 -1.35
C ASP A 14 -16.55 6.25 -2.20
N GLY A 15 -16.12 7.39 -1.65
CA GLY A 15 -15.19 8.30 -2.32
C GLY A 15 -13.73 7.81 -2.40
N SER A 16 -13.40 6.64 -1.84
CA SER A 16 -12.01 6.18 -1.70
C SER A 16 -11.28 6.09 -3.04
N ALA A 17 -11.92 5.59 -4.08
CA ALA A 17 -11.33 5.51 -5.42
C ALA A 17 -10.94 6.88 -6.00
N GLY A 18 -11.77 7.89 -5.73
CA GLY A 18 -11.49 9.28 -6.11
C GLY A 18 -10.28 9.83 -5.38
N VAL A 19 -10.18 9.59 -4.07
CA VAL A 19 -9.03 10.00 -3.25
C VAL A 19 -7.76 9.30 -3.73
N ILE A 20 -7.78 7.99 -3.97
CA ILE A 20 -6.64 7.22 -4.50
C ILE A 20 -6.17 7.81 -5.83
N GLY A 21 -7.11 8.18 -6.72
CA GLY A 21 -6.81 8.82 -8.00
C GLY A 21 -6.04 10.14 -7.89
N GLN A 22 -6.19 10.90 -6.80
CA GLN A 22 -5.46 12.15 -6.58
C GLN A 22 -3.94 11.92 -6.40
N PHE A 23 -3.53 10.69 -6.11
CA PHE A 23 -2.12 10.32 -5.94
C PHE A 23 -1.52 9.62 -7.18
N ALA A 24 -2.22 9.63 -8.32
CA ALA A 24 -1.72 9.06 -9.57
C ALA A 24 -0.31 9.57 -9.91
N GLY A 25 0.58 8.66 -10.32
CA GLY A 25 1.99 8.95 -10.60
C GLY A 25 2.90 9.00 -9.35
N ARG A 26 2.34 9.03 -8.14
CA ARG A 26 3.09 8.91 -6.88
C ARG A 26 2.97 7.54 -6.22
N ILE A 27 1.92 6.79 -6.56
CA ILE A 27 1.65 5.44 -6.05
C ILE A 27 1.39 4.47 -7.21
N LYS A 28 1.66 3.18 -6.98
CA LYS A 28 1.11 2.09 -7.77
C LYS A 28 -0.28 1.79 -7.22
N THR A 29 -1.29 1.66 -8.08
CA THR A 29 -2.66 1.37 -7.65
C THR A 29 -3.33 0.34 -8.53
N MET A 30 -4.21 -0.48 -7.95
CA MET A 30 -5.09 -1.41 -8.64
C MET A 30 -6.45 -1.43 -7.95
N ARG A 31 -7.52 -1.39 -8.75
CA ARG A 31 -8.87 -1.64 -8.27
C ARG A 31 -9.32 -3.05 -8.63
N THR A 32 -9.94 -3.74 -7.68
CA THR A 32 -10.52 -5.08 -7.88
C THR A 32 -12.01 -5.07 -7.53
N GLU A 33 -12.71 -6.16 -7.87
CA GLU A 33 -13.96 -6.49 -7.20
C GLU A 33 -13.66 -6.85 -5.73
N ASN A 34 -14.61 -6.60 -4.82
CA ASN A 34 -14.43 -6.86 -3.39
C ASN A 34 -14.19 -8.36 -3.14
N ARG A 35 -12.99 -8.72 -2.71
CA ARG A 35 -12.56 -10.10 -2.43
C ARG A 35 -11.92 -10.28 -1.06
N GLY A 36 -11.94 -9.23 -0.24
CA GLY A 36 -11.46 -9.21 1.12
C GLY A 36 -9.97 -8.91 1.24
N LEU A 37 -9.56 -8.56 2.47
CA LEU A 37 -8.22 -8.07 2.81
C LEU A 37 -7.08 -8.98 2.34
N SER A 38 -7.21 -10.30 2.50
CA SER A 38 -6.16 -11.24 2.10
C SER A 38 -5.94 -11.24 0.58
N ALA A 39 -7.02 -11.15 -0.20
CA ALA A 39 -6.91 -11.05 -1.65
C ALA A 39 -6.24 -9.73 -2.05
N ALA A 40 -6.63 -8.63 -1.42
CA ALA A 40 -6.02 -7.32 -1.66
C ALA A 40 -4.52 -7.31 -1.33
N ARG A 41 -4.12 -7.84 -0.16
CA ARG A 41 -2.70 -7.94 0.24
C ARG A 41 -1.90 -8.81 -0.74
N ASN A 42 -2.45 -9.93 -1.20
CA ASN A 42 -1.78 -10.78 -2.19
C ASN A 42 -1.59 -10.06 -3.54
N ARG A 43 -2.59 -9.30 -4.01
CA ARG A 43 -2.43 -8.46 -5.22
C ARG A 43 -1.37 -7.38 -5.02
N GLY A 44 -1.34 -6.76 -3.84
CA GLY A 44 -0.29 -5.81 -3.49
C GLY A 44 1.11 -6.42 -3.55
N LEU A 45 1.27 -7.63 -3.00
CA LEU A 45 2.54 -8.39 -3.05
C LEU A 45 2.96 -8.74 -4.48
N GLU A 46 2.03 -9.15 -5.35
CA GLU A 46 2.31 -9.42 -6.77
C GLU A 46 2.86 -8.19 -7.52
N MET A 47 2.52 -6.98 -7.07
CA MET A 47 2.96 -5.70 -7.66
C MET A 47 4.22 -5.11 -7.00
N ALA A 48 4.58 -5.60 -5.81
CA ALA A 48 5.72 -5.13 -5.06
C ALA A 48 7.04 -5.64 -5.66
N THR A 49 8.07 -4.83 -5.56
CA THR A 49 9.40 -5.09 -6.16
C THR A 49 10.56 -4.90 -5.16
N GLY A 50 10.29 -4.33 -3.99
CA GLY A 50 11.25 -4.13 -2.92
C GLY A 50 11.62 -5.41 -2.18
N GLU A 51 12.78 -5.38 -1.54
CA GLU A 51 13.32 -6.48 -0.73
C GLU A 51 12.50 -6.71 0.56
N TYR A 52 12.04 -5.61 1.18
CA TYR A 52 11.20 -5.64 2.37
C TYR A 52 9.78 -5.18 2.04
N VAL A 53 8.80 -5.82 2.69
CA VAL A 53 7.38 -5.45 2.58
C VAL A 53 6.81 -5.15 3.96
N GLN A 54 6.08 -4.05 4.06
CA GLN A 54 5.24 -3.73 5.20
C GLN A 54 3.79 -3.53 4.74
N PHE A 55 2.85 -4.18 5.42
CA PHE A 55 1.44 -3.82 5.34
C PHE A 55 1.13 -2.61 6.23
N LEU A 56 0.32 -1.68 5.70
CA LEU A 56 -0.22 -0.54 6.43
C LEU A 56 -1.72 -0.49 6.15
N ASP A 57 -2.52 -0.51 7.20
CA ASP A 57 -3.97 -0.42 7.07
C ASP A 57 -4.37 1.04 6.75
N ALA A 58 -5.48 1.22 6.01
CA ALA A 58 -5.85 2.52 5.42
C ALA A 58 -6.30 3.56 6.46
N ASP A 59 -6.57 3.13 7.69
CA ASP A 59 -6.94 3.93 8.86
C ASP A 59 -5.76 4.24 9.78
N ASP A 60 -4.53 3.84 9.42
CA ASP A 60 -3.32 4.06 10.21
C ASP A 60 -2.35 5.08 9.60
N LEU A 61 -1.47 5.61 10.45
CA LEU A 61 -0.38 6.52 10.08
C LEU A 61 0.96 6.04 10.61
N LEU A 62 2.02 6.28 9.84
CA LEU A 62 3.40 6.03 10.26
C LEU A 62 4.08 7.32 10.71
N LEU A 63 4.78 7.25 11.85
CA LEU A 63 5.62 8.36 12.30
C LEU A 63 6.84 8.54 11.39
N PRO A 64 7.37 9.77 11.26
CA PRO A 64 8.59 10.03 10.51
C PRO A 64 9.77 9.13 10.96
N GLY A 65 10.46 8.56 9.97
CA GLY A 65 11.61 7.69 10.18
C GLY A 65 11.27 6.26 10.62
N LYS A 66 10.00 5.89 10.81
CA LYS A 66 9.59 4.54 11.23
C LYS A 66 10.14 3.44 10.31
N ILE A 67 9.96 3.57 9.00
CA ILE A 67 10.44 2.58 8.02
C ILE A 67 11.95 2.39 8.13
N ARG A 68 12.71 3.49 8.12
CA ARG A 68 14.17 3.46 8.22
C ARG A 68 14.63 2.69 9.47
N ARG A 69 14.10 3.06 10.64
CA ARG A 69 14.47 2.41 11.90
C ARG A 69 14.12 0.92 11.95
N GLN A 70 13.08 0.50 11.23
CA GLN A 70 12.71 -0.92 11.17
C GLN A 70 13.65 -1.72 10.27
N VAL A 71 14.00 -1.16 9.10
CA VAL A 71 14.98 -1.81 8.21
C VAL A 71 16.34 -1.91 8.90
N GLU A 72 16.82 -0.82 9.53
CA GLU A 72 18.08 -0.81 10.31
C GLU A 72 18.12 -1.83 11.46
N ALA A 73 16.97 -2.30 11.95
CA ALA A 73 16.89 -3.30 13.01
C ALA A 73 16.80 -4.76 12.50
N LEU A 74 16.55 -4.95 11.20
CA LEU A 74 16.48 -6.26 10.55
C LEU A 74 17.82 -6.66 9.90
N GLU A 75 18.69 -5.68 9.62
CA GLU A 75 20.05 -5.85 9.10
C GLU A 75 21.09 -6.02 10.23
#